data_AF-D3YCD2-F1
#
_entry.id   AF-D3YCD2-F1
#
_cell.length_a   1.000
_cell.length_b   1.000
_cell.length_c   1.000
_cell.angle_alpha   90.00
_cell.angle_beta   90.00
_cell.angle_gamma   90.00
#
_symmetry.space_group_name_H-M   'P 1'
#
loop_
_entity.id
_entity.type
_entity.pdbx_description
1 polymer ?
#
loop_
_entity_poly.entity_id
_entity_poly.type
_entity_poly.pdbx_seq_one_letter_code
_entity_poly.pdbx_strand_id
1 'polypeptide(L)'
;VDLREETHGFANGVPVSWYEEKNRANFGKDAKEVELDEAERLNSLRKQKTTFVPLGKSDTERLKPMTFAPKDVMTEREAAQRAGFRYVRFAAADMVWPDAKTVEEFMAFVAALPEDAWIHVHCEAGNGRT
;
A
#
# COMPACT_ATOMS: atom_id res chain seq x y z
N VAL A 1 0.55 -9.31 4.30
CA VAL A 1 -0.71 -9.29 3.52
C VAL A 1 -1.14 -7.86 3.48
N ASP A 2 -0.94 -7.26 2.33
CA ASP A 2 -1.27 -5.86 2.09
C ASP A 2 -2.69 -5.79 1.52
N LEU A 3 -3.57 -5.05 2.21
CA LEU A 3 -4.98 -4.88 1.83
C LEU A 3 -5.26 -3.56 1.11
N ARG A 4 -4.24 -2.79 0.75
CA ARG A 4 -4.43 -1.41 0.30
C ARG A 4 -4.80 -1.37 -1.18
N GLU A 5 -5.85 -0.67 -1.57
CA GLU A 5 -6.12 -0.42 -3.00
C GLU A 5 -5.30 0.79 -3.49
N GLU A 6 -5.04 1.75 -2.61
CA GLU A 6 -4.28 2.93 -2.94
C GLU A 6 -2.83 2.61 -3.30
N THR A 7 -2.32 3.29 -4.31
CA THR A 7 -0.91 3.24 -4.70
C THR A 7 -0.04 3.76 -3.55
N HIS A 8 0.95 2.97 -3.14
CA HIS A 8 1.86 3.33 -2.07
C HIS A 8 3.25 2.71 -2.24
N GLY A 9 4.17 3.04 -1.35
CA GLY A 9 5.51 2.47 -1.33
C GLY A 9 6.42 3.26 -0.42
N PHE A 10 7.72 3.20 -0.72
CA PHE A 10 8.75 3.85 0.08
C PHE A 10 9.58 4.82 -0.75
N ALA A 11 9.81 6.02 -0.23
CA ALA A 11 10.69 7.05 -0.79
C ALA A 11 11.83 7.34 0.20
N ASN A 12 13.05 6.88 -0.10
CA ASN A 12 14.19 6.85 0.84
C ASN A 12 13.81 6.23 2.20
N GLY A 13 13.01 5.16 2.19
CA GLY A 13 12.52 4.48 3.41
C GLY A 13 11.34 5.16 4.10
N VAL A 14 10.89 6.33 3.64
CA VAL A 14 9.66 6.98 4.14
C VAL A 14 8.45 6.32 3.47
N PRO A 15 7.48 5.76 4.22
CA PRO A 15 6.25 5.23 3.63
C PRO A 15 5.40 6.38 3.08
N VAL A 16 4.93 6.23 1.84
CA VAL A 16 4.17 7.25 1.10
C VAL A 16 3.03 6.60 0.32
N SER A 17 1.95 7.35 0.09
CA SER A 17 0.85 6.94 -0.78
C SER A 17 0.39 8.09 -1.68
N TRP A 18 -0.24 7.75 -2.79
CA TRP A 18 -0.90 8.70 -3.68
C TRP A 18 -2.35 8.86 -3.26
N TYR A 19 -2.59 9.85 -2.42
CA TYR A 19 -3.92 10.13 -1.90
C TYR A 19 -4.77 10.91 -2.91
N GLU A 20 -5.99 10.42 -3.12
CA GLU A 20 -7.12 11.16 -3.70
C GLU A 20 -8.28 11.17 -2.69
N GLU A 21 -9.36 11.92 -2.97
CA GLU A 21 -10.51 11.99 -2.07
C GLU A 21 -10.99 10.58 -1.66
N LYS A 22 -11.15 10.37 -0.35
CA LYS A 22 -11.52 9.08 0.27
C LYS A 22 -10.52 7.95 0.05
N ASN A 23 -9.27 8.27 -0.30
CA ASN A 23 -8.18 7.30 -0.51
C ASN A 23 -8.50 6.29 -1.64
N ARG A 24 -9.09 6.78 -2.73
CA ARG A 24 -9.70 5.96 -3.81
C ARG A 24 -9.08 6.16 -5.18
N ALA A 25 -7.79 6.51 -5.24
CA ALA A 25 -7.07 6.77 -6.49
C ALA A 25 -7.11 5.59 -7.49
N ASN A 26 -7.33 4.36 -7.00
CA ASN A 26 -7.42 3.15 -7.80
C ASN A 26 -8.77 2.43 -7.69
N PHE A 27 -9.84 3.15 -7.31
CA PHE A 27 -11.14 2.53 -7.05
C PHE A 27 -11.63 1.64 -8.20
N GLY A 28 -11.81 0.36 -7.90
CA GLY A 28 -12.33 -0.64 -8.85
C GLY A 28 -11.27 -1.31 -9.73
N LYS A 29 -9.97 -1.02 -9.52
CA LYS A 29 -8.86 -1.76 -10.14
C LYS A 29 -8.56 -3.03 -9.34
N ASP A 30 -8.13 -4.08 -10.02
CA ASP A 30 -7.64 -5.28 -9.34
C ASP A 30 -6.19 -5.12 -8.83
N ALA A 31 -5.71 -6.09 -8.04
CA ALA A 31 -4.38 -6.03 -7.44
C ALA A 31 -3.24 -5.88 -8.47
N LYS A 32 -3.38 -6.48 -9.67
CA LYS A 32 -2.36 -6.39 -10.71
C LYS A 32 -2.35 -5.01 -11.35
N GLU A 33 -3.52 -4.45 -11.62
CA GLU A 33 -3.67 -3.09 -12.14
C GLU A 33 -3.16 -2.04 -11.15
N VAL A 34 -3.41 -2.24 -9.85
CA VAL A 34 -2.88 -1.41 -8.78
C VAL A 34 -1.35 -1.49 -8.72
N GLU A 35 -0.77 -2.69 -8.75
CA GLU A 35 0.69 -2.86 -8.71
C GLU A 35 1.40 -2.25 -9.94
N LEU A 36 0.74 -2.22 -11.10
CA LEU A 36 1.25 -1.54 -12.29
C LEU A 36 1.24 -0.02 -12.13
N ASP A 37 0.13 0.57 -11.67
CA ASP A 37 0.05 2.02 -11.36
C ASP A 37 1.08 2.40 -10.28
N GLU A 38 1.23 1.56 -9.27
CA GLU A 38 2.20 1.72 -8.18
C GLU A 38 3.64 1.77 -8.71
N ALA A 39 4.03 0.81 -9.53
CA ALA A 39 5.36 0.77 -10.13
C ALA A 39 5.65 1.99 -11.00
N GLU A 40 4.68 2.43 -11.81
CA GLU A 40 4.83 3.60 -12.69
C GLU A 40 5.00 4.90 -11.89
N ARG A 41 4.16 5.11 -10.86
CA ARG A 41 4.21 6.32 -10.02
C ARG A 41 5.47 6.37 -9.15
N LEU A 42 5.86 5.25 -8.55
CA LEU A 42 7.11 5.17 -7.78
C LEU A 42 8.33 5.41 -8.65
N ASN A 43 8.38 4.85 -9.86
CA ASN A 43 9.47 5.09 -10.79
C ASN A 43 9.56 6.57 -11.20
N SER A 44 8.41 7.20 -11.46
CA SER A 44 8.34 8.64 -11.80
C SER A 44 8.78 9.53 -10.65
N LEU A 45 8.54 9.13 -9.40
CA LEU A 45 8.96 9.85 -8.20
C LEU A 45 10.50 9.91 -8.04
N ARG A 46 11.23 8.94 -8.60
CA ARG A 46 12.68 8.82 -8.43
C ARG A 46 13.41 10.06 -8.97
N LYS A 47 14.26 10.67 -8.13
CA LYS A 47 15.02 11.90 -8.40
C LYS A 47 14.16 13.14 -8.70
N GLN A 48 12.83 13.06 -8.56
CA GLN A 48 11.94 14.20 -8.68
C GLN A 48 11.81 14.90 -7.33
N LYS A 49 12.03 16.21 -7.30
CA LYS A 49 11.81 17.00 -6.07
C LYS A 49 10.32 17.09 -5.80
N THR A 50 9.87 16.44 -4.72
CA THR A 50 8.46 16.31 -4.35
C THR A 50 8.26 16.74 -2.91
N THR A 51 7.10 17.33 -2.62
CA THR A 51 6.66 17.64 -1.25
C THR A 51 5.69 16.56 -0.79
N PHE A 52 6.06 15.84 0.26
CA PHE A 52 5.23 14.85 0.94
C PHE A 52 4.52 15.53 2.10
N VAL A 53 3.21 15.37 2.16
CA VAL A 53 2.34 16.10 3.09
C VAL A 53 1.62 15.09 3.98
N PRO A 54 1.74 15.17 5.31
CA PRO A 54 0.95 14.35 6.21
C PRO A 54 -0.53 14.73 6.10
N LEU A 55 -1.42 13.74 6.19
CA LEU A 55 -2.86 13.92 6.11
C LEU A 55 -3.54 13.36 7.36
N GLY A 56 -4.68 13.93 7.71
CA GLY A 56 -5.39 13.55 8.94
C GLY A 56 -4.89 14.26 10.18
N LYS A 57 -5.71 14.29 11.22
CA LYS A 57 -5.46 15.06 12.45
C LYS A 57 -4.22 14.55 13.19
N SER A 58 -4.13 13.24 13.40
CA SER A 58 -3.03 12.63 14.16
C SER A 58 -1.67 12.87 13.53
N ASP A 59 -1.58 12.76 12.20
CA ASP A 59 -0.32 12.92 11.48
C ASP A 59 0.07 14.38 11.36
N THR A 60 -0.88 15.29 11.10
CA THR A 60 -0.58 16.73 11.02
C THR A 60 -0.19 17.34 12.37
N GLU A 61 -0.59 16.72 13.49
CA GLU A 61 -0.13 17.10 14.84
C GLU A 61 1.34 16.67 15.11
N ARG A 62 1.83 15.63 14.43
CA ARG A 62 3.13 14.98 14.75
C ARG A 62 4.19 15.18 13.68
N LEU A 63 3.77 15.32 12.43
CA LEU A 63 4.63 15.35 11.24
C LEU A 63 4.49 16.70 10.55
N LYS A 64 5.58 17.14 9.91
CA LYS A 64 5.58 18.33 9.05
C LYS A 64 5.77 17.89 7.60
N PRO A 65 5.25 18.68 6.62
CA PRO A 65 5.57 18.45 5.23
C PRO A 65 7.08 18.41 5.01
N MET A 66 7.53 17.50 4.15
CA MET A 66 8.93 17.32 3.82
C MET A 66 9.12 17.39 2.31
N THR A 67 10.12 18.15 1.85
CA THR A 67 10.42 18.31 0.43
C THR A 67 11.80 17.75 0.12
N PHE A 68 11.86 16.71 -0.70
CA PHE A 68 13.13 16.12 -1.13
C PHE A 68 12.97 15.40 -2.47
N ALA A 69 14.11 15.04 -3.07
CA ALA A 69 14.16 14.19 -4.26
C ALA A 69 14.61 12.78 -3.85
N PRO A 70 13.72 11.77 -3.82
CA PRO A 70 14.09 10.43 -3.38
C PRO A 70 15.08 9.81 -4.36
N LYS A 71 16.14 9.20 -3.82
CA LYS A 71 17.13 8.46 -4.61
C LYS A 71 16.77 6.98 -4.68
N ASP A 72 16.29 6.46 -3.57
CA ASP A 72 15.77 5.11 -3.44
C ASP A 72 14.24 5.16 -3.40
N VAL A 73 13.61 4.37 -4.24
CA VAL A 73 12.16 4.19 -4.26
C VAL A 73 11.90 2.69 -4.40
N MET A 74 10.97 2.19 -3.59
CA MET A 74 10.66 0.77 -3.52
C MET A 74 9.16 0.55 -3.37
N THR A 75 8.66 -0.51 -4.00
CA THR A 75 7.35 -1.08 -3.69
C THR A 75 7.38 -1.73 -2.30
N GLU A 76 6.21 -1.92 -1.70
CA GLU A 76 6.14 -2.67 -0.45
C GLU A 76 6.52 -4.14 -0.64
N ARG A 77 6.17 -4.73 -1.79
CA ARG A 77 6.59 -6.08 -2.17
C ARG A 77 8.12 -6.23 -2.10
N GLU A 78 8.88 -5.31 -2.70
CA GLU A 78 10.34 -5.34 -2.64
C GLU A 78 10.86 -5.15 -1.21
N ALA A 79 10.25 -4.26 -0.42
CA ALA A 79 10.64 -4.01 0.97
C ALA A 79 10.41 -5.26 1.85
N ALA A 80 9.23 -5.88 1.75
CA ALA A 80 8.87 -7.10 2.46
C ALA A 80 9.82 -8.25 2.09
N GLN A 81 10.07 -8.45 0.80
CA GLN A 81 10.98 -9.50 0.33
C GLN A 81 12.42 -9.29 0.80
N ARG A 82 12.93 -8.05 0.78
CA ARG A 82 14.26 -7.73 1.33
C ARG A 82 14.35 -7.98 2.84
N ALA A 83 13.24 -7.82 3.56
CA ALA A 83 13.15 -8.12 4.99
C ALA A 83 12.91 -9.62 5.28
N GLY A 84 12.86 -10.48 4.27
CA GLY A 84 12.69 -11.93 4.42
C GLY A 84 11.24 -12.40 4.49
N PHE A 85 10.27 -11.52 4.22
CA PHE A 85 8.85 -11.87 4.19
C PHE A 85 8.41 -12.35 2.81
N ARG A 86 7.42 -13.25 2.80
CA ARG A 86 6.55 -13.45 1.65
C ARG A 86 5.55 -12.32 1.56
N TYR A 87 5.06 -12.03 0.36
CA TYR A 87 4.16 -10.90 0.13
C TYR A 87 3.01 -11.29 -0.80
N VAL A 88 1.82 -10.81 -0.47
CA VAL A 88 0.60 -10.90 -1.27
C VAL A 88 -0.21 -9.61 -1.07
N ARG A 89 -0.84 -9.16 -2.16
CA ARG A 89 -1.65 -7.95 -2.24
C ARG A 89 -3.09 -8.34 -2.54
N PHE A 90 -4.03 -7.75 -1.80
CA PHE A 90 -5.46 -7.75 -2.10
C PHE A 90 -5.91 -6.30 -2.15
N ALA A 91 -6.35 -5.81 -3.32
CA ALA A 91 -6.70 -4.41 -3.49
C ALA A 91 -8.10 -4.10 -2.91
N ALA A 92 -8.19 -3.97 -1.58
CA ALA A 92 -9.43 -3.60 -0.91
C ALA A 92 -9.59 -2.08 -0.82
N ALA A 93 -10.64 -1.57 -1.46
CA ALA A 93 -11.00 -0.16 -1.46
C ALA A 93 -11.23 0.39 -0.05
N ASP A 94 -10.79 1.62 0.20
CA ASP A 94 -10.89 2.21 1.53
C ASP A 94 -12.33 2.59 1.92
N MET A 95 -12.62 2.46 3.22
CA MET A 95 -13.90 2.78 3.87
C MET A 95 -15.12 2.01 3.36
N VAL A 96 -14.93 0.90 2.63
CA VAL A 96 -16.00 0.03 2.15
C VAL A 96 -15.68 -1.43 2.43
N TRP A 97 -16.73 -2.26 2.41
CA TRP A 97 -16.56 -3.71 2.42
C TRP A 97 -15.82 -4.16 1.15
N PRO A 98 -14.82 -5.07 1.25
CA PRO A 98 -14.15 -5.63 0.08
C PRO A 98 -15.16 -6.31 -0.86
N ASP A 99 -14.97 -6.17 -2.17
CA ASP A 99 -15.85 -6.83 -3.13
C ASP A 99 -15.74 -8.38 -3.04
N ALA A 100 -16.73 -9.07 -3.60
CA ALA A 100 -16.82 -10.52 -3.52
C ALA A 100 -15.60 -11.23 -4.13
N LYS A 101 -15.04 -10.71 -5.23
CA LYS A 101 -13.86 -11.29 -5.88
C LYS A 101 -12.65 -11.20 -4.96
N THR A 102 -12.42 -10.03 -4.35
CA THR A 102 -11.33 -9.83 -3.38
C THR A 102 -11.46 -10.78 -2.17
N VAL A 103 -12.68 -10.99 -1.66
CA VAL A 103 -12.92 -11.96 -0.56
C VAL A 103 -12.65 -13.39 -0.99
N GLU A 104 -13.10 -13.79 -2.19
CA GLU A 104 -12.85 -15.13 -2.74
C GLU A 104 -11.36 -15.41 -2.94
N GLU A 105 -10.60 -14.44 -3.48
CA GLU A 105 -9.15 -14.53 -3.64
C GLU A 105 -8.44 -14.67 -2.29
N PHE A 106 -8.88 -13.94 -1.27
CA PHE A 106 -8.32 -14.06 0.08
C PHE A 106 -8.60 -15.43 0.70
N MET A 107 -9.85 -15.94 0.59
CA MET A 107 -10.20 -17.27 1.09
C MET A 107 -9.37 -18.37 0.40
N ALA A 108 -9.20 -18.28 -0.92
CA ALA A 108 -8.37 -19.21 -1.68
C ALA A 108 -6.90 -19.15 -1.25
N PHE A 109 -6.37 -17.95 -0.99
CA PHE A 109 -5.03 -17.77 -0.44
C PHE A 109 -4.88 -18.44 0.93
N VAL A 110 -5.78 -18.17 1.88
CA VAL A 110 -5.74 -18.76 3.24
C VAL A 110 -5.82 -20.28 3.17
N ALA A 111 -6.70 -20.83 2.32
CA ALA A 111 -6.85 -22.27 2.13
C ALA A 111 -5.59 -22.97 1.57
N ALA A 112 -4.71 -22.22 0.91
CA ALA A 112 -3.47 -22.73 0.31
C ALA A 112 -2.23 -22.55 1.22
N LEU A 113 -2.37 -21.93 2.39
CA LEU A 113 -1.25 -21.72 3.30
C LEU A 113 -0.84 -23.02 4.04
N PRO A 114 0.46 -23.20 4.36
CA PRO A 114 0.88 -24.27 5.25
C PRO A 114 0.34 -24.03 6.67
N GLU A 115 0.22 -25.11 7.46
CA GLU A 115 -0.37 -25.07 8.81
C GLU A 115 0.36 -24.13 9.78
N ASP A 116 1.66 -23.92 9.57
CA ASP A 116 2.52 -23.08 10.40
C ASP A 116 2.67 -21.63 9.89
N ALA A 117 1.88 -21.24 8.87
CA ALA A 117 1.95 -19.90 8.32
C ALA A 117 1.54 -18.81 9.33
N TRP A 118 2.40 -17.80 9.50
CA TRP A 118 2.05 -16.56 10.18
C TRP A 118 1.58 -15.51 9.18
N ILE A 119 0.40 -14.95 9.40
CA ILE A 119 -0.17 -13.89 8.57
C ILE A 119 -0.10 -12.56 9.31
N HIS A 120 0.64 -11.59 8.76
CA HIS A 120 0.56 -10.20 9.17
C HIS A 120 -0.28 -9.43 8.16
N VAL A 121 -1.41 -8.88 8.60
CA VAL A 121 -2.35 -8.10 7.79
C VAL A 121 -2.23 -6.63 8.18
N HIS A 122 -2.26 -5.74 7.20
CA HIS A 122 -2.32 -4.31 7.44
C HIS A 122 -3.07 -3.58 6.32
N CYS A 123 -3.47 -2.35 6.62
CA CYS A 123 -3.95 -1.36 5.65
C CYS A 123 -3.24 -0.03 5.94
N GLU A 124 -3.88 1.12 5.70
CA GLU A 124 -3.32 2.42 6.04
C GLU A 124 -3.30 2.65 7.57
N ALA A 125 -4.46 2.49 8.23
CA ALA A 125 -4.60 2.76 9.67
C ALA A 125 -4.58 1.50 10.56
N GLY A 126 -4.57 0.30 9.99
CA GLY A 126 -4.73 -0.95 10.74
C GLY A 126 -6.08 -1.06 11.46
N ASN A 127 -7.16 -0.57 10.83
CA ASN A 127 -8.50 -0.51 11.43
C ASN A 127 -9.57 -1.11 10.51
N GLY A 128 -10.21 -0.33 9.63
CA GLY A 128 -11.40 -0.82 8.92
C GLY A 128 -11.18 -2.03 7.99
N ARG A 129 -10.04 -2.06 7.28
CA ARG A 129 -9.70 -3.15 6.35
C ARG A 129 -8.95 -4.31 7.03
N THR A 130 -8.17 -4.05 8.07
CA THR A 130 -7.31 -5.03 8.77
C THR A 130 -8.11 -5.82 9.79
#